data_AF-A0AAV1JHW9-F1
#
_entry.id   AF-A0AAV1JHW9-F1
#
_cell.length_a   1.000
_cell.length_b   1.000
_cell.length_c   1.000
_cell.angle_alpha   90.00
_cell.angle_beta   90.00
_cell.angle_gamma   90.00
#
_symmetry.space_group_name_H-M   'P 1'
#
loop_
_entity.id
_entity.type
_entity.pdbx_description
1 polymer ?
#
loop_
_entity_poly.entity_id
_entity_poly.type
_entity_poly.pdbx_seq_one_letter_code
_entity_poly.pdbx_strand_id
1 'polypeptide(L)'
;MFSKWNQTLLILAFLCYIGIEAAKSHKHADVPNCQNFSIGVNFKDEQAHGTWHLLHFKTEQTKGSGDQHCVEFTAMSDKERKDLENRIGQYVENLKWDTLTLKMQIPCKTANTTRARDYFLERLGDDGSYRTLQMPASTAKLDLADFHRYPMRLKIIEGQYLGMMDCHEKFVFLLGKQPSDDKGIDERLQKMIEAYWPEE
;
A
#
# COMPACT_ATOMS: atom_id res chain seq x y z
N MET A 1 -41.72 -26.97 43.99
CA MET A 1 -41.03 -25.66 44.11
C MET A 1 -39.62 -25.74 43.46
N PHE A 2 -39.51 -26.21 42.21
CA PHE A 2 -38.23 -26.52 41.53
C PHE A 2 -38.14 -25.94 40.09
N SER A 3 -38.78 -24.79 39.83
CA SER A 3 -38.89 -24.28 38.44
C SER A 3 -37.98 -23.09 38.13
N LYS A 4 -37.56 -22.29 39.12
CA LYS A 4 -36.85 -21.04 38.85
C LYS A 4 -35.33 -21.21 38.68
N TRP A 5 -34.73 -22.18 39.36
CA TRP A 5 -33.28 -22.40 39.30
C TRP A 5 -32.80 -22.99 37.96
N ASN A 6 -33.60 -23.86 37.34
CA ASN A 6 -33.27 -24.43 36.02
C ASN A 6 -33.35 -23.39 34.90
N GLN A 7 -34.23 -22.39 35.00
CA GLN A 7 -34.31 -21.30 34.03
C GLN A 7 -33.09 -20.37 34.11
N THR A 8 -32.61 -20.04 35.31
CA THR A 8 -31.43 -19.18 35.47
C THR A 8 -30.15 -19.86 34.96
N LEU A 9 -30.00 -21.17 35.19
CA LEU A 9 -28.85 -21.95 34.69
C LEU A 9 -28.84 -22.05 33.16
N LEU A 10 -30.00 -22.21 32.53
CA LEU A 10 -30.12 -22.23 31.06
C LEU A 10 -29.77 -20.87 30.45
N ILE A 11 -30.19 -19.76 31.05
CA ILE A 11 -29.87 -18.40 30.57
C ILE A 11 -28.37 -18.12 30.70
N LEU A 12 -27.74 -18.51 31.81
CA LEU A 12 -26.29 -18.39 32.00
C LEU A 12 -25.50 -19.25 31.01
N ALA A 13 -25.93 -20.50 30.77
CA ALA A 13 -25.31 -21.37 29.79
C ALA A 13 -25.43 -20.80 28.36
N PHE A 14 -26.58 -20.23 28.01
CA PHE A 14 -26.81 -19.61 26.70
C PHE A 14 -25.97 -18.33 26.52
N LEU A 15 -25.87 -17.49 27.55
CA LEU A 15 -25.01 -16.30 27.54
C LEU A 15 -23.53 -16.65 27.47
N CYS A 16 -23.08 -17.70 28.17
CA CYS A 16 -21.73 -18.23 28.03
C CYS A 16 -21.48 -18.79 26.61
N TYR A 17 -22.45 -19.49 26.03
CA TYR A 17 -22.31 -20.02 24.67
C TYR A 17 -22.21 -18.91 23.63
N ILE A 18 -23.01 -17.84 23.74
CA ILE A 18 -22.92 -16.65 22.88
C ILE A 18 -21.58 -15.93 23.09
N GLY A 19 -21.09 -15.82 24.34
CA GLY A 19 -19.78 -15.24 24.63
C GLY A 19 -18.61 -16.06 24.05
N ILE A 20 -18.72 -17.39 24.03
CA ILE A 20 -17.70 -18.30 23.48
C ILE A 20 -17.72 -18.28 21.94
N GLU A 21 -18.90 -18.21 21.31
CA GLU A 21 -19.04 -18.01 19.85
C GLU A 21 -18.50 -16.64 19.42
N ALA A 22 -18.78 -15.58 20.20
CA ALA A 22 -18.23 -14.25 19.95
C ALA A 22 -16.69 -14.21 20.10
N ALA A 23 -16.12 -14.99 21.04
CA ALA A 23 -14.68 -15.12 21.21
C ALA A 23 -14.00 -16.00 20.15
N LYS A 24 -14.71 -17.00 19.60
CA LYS A 24 -14.24 -17.83 18.47
C LYS A 24 -14.39 -17.15 17.12
N SER A 25 -15.20 -16.11 17.01
CA SER A 25 -15.26 -15.22 15.86
C SER A 25 -14.16 -14.13 15.88
N HIS A 26 -13.02 -14.38 16.53
CA HIS A 26 -11.76 -13.93 15.95
C HIS A 26 -11.48 -14.79 14.72
N LYS A 27 -12.28 -14.54 13.67
CA LYS A 27 -12.01 -14.92 12.30
C LYS A 27 -10.53 -14.63 12.08
N HIS A 28 -9.81 -15.58 11.46
CA HIS A 28 -8.64 -15.23 10.67
C HIS A 28 -9.00 -13.92 9.94
N ALA A 29 -8.42 -12.80 10.38
CA ALA A 29 -8.66 -11.55 9.69
C ALA A 29 -8.09 -11.80 8.31
N ASP A 30 -8.97 -11.86 7.29
CA ASP A 30 -8.57 -12.20 5.94
C ASP A 30 -7.36 -11.36 5.58
N VAL A 31 -6.26 -12.04 5.21
CA VAL A 31 -5.01 -11.40 4.81
C VAL A 31 -5.36 -10.31 3.79
N PRO A 32 -4.90 -9.06 3.99
CA PRO A 32 -5.22 -7.98 3.07
C PRO A 32 -4.81 -8.34 1.64
N ASN A 33 -5.72 -8.15 0.70
CA ASN A 33 -5.53 -8.38 -0.72
C ASN A 33 -5.92 -7.13 -1.53
N CYS A 34 -5.64 -7.15 -2.83
CA CYS A 34 -5.85 -5.99 -3.70
C CYS A 34 -7.31 -5.49 -3.70
N GLN A 35 -8.26 -6.40 -3.48
CA GLN A 35 -9.68 -6.11 -3.48
C GLN A 35 -10.10 -5.42 -2.19
N ASN A 36 -9.58 -5.84 -1.03
CA ASN A 36 -10.07 -5.39 0.28
C ASN A 36 -9.18 -4.37 1.00
N PHE A 37 -7.91 -4.21 0.60
CA PHE A 37 -6.90 -3.47 1.37
C PHE A 37 -7.33 -2.04 1.74
N SER A 38 -7.93 -1.32 0.78
CA SER A 38 -8.32 0.07 0.94
C SER A 38 -9.84 0.31 0.90
N ILE A 39 -10.65 -0.76 0.96
CA ILE A 39 -12.12 -0.63 1.02
C ILE A 39 -12.54 0.22 2.23
N GLY A 40 -13.48 1.14 2.00
CA GLY A 40 -14.07 1.97 3.06
C GLY A 40 -13.16 3.07 3.57
N VAL A 41 -11.98 3.25 2.97
CA VAL A 41 -11.08 4.37 3.23
C VAL A 41 -11.46 5.52 2.32
N ASN A 42 -11.40 6.76 2.82
CA ASN A 42 -11.37 7.96 1.98
C ASN A 42 -9.94 8.48 1.96
N PHE A 43 -9.26 8.29 0.84
CA PHE A 43 -7.86 8.62 0.64
C PHE A 43 -7.73 9.86 -0.24
N LYS A 44 -6.97 10.82 0.26
CA LYS A 44 -6.60 12.03 -0.46
C LYS A 44 -5.14 11.95 -0.89
N ASP A 45 -4.87 12.36 -2.13
CA ASP A 45 -3.54 12.31 -2.74
C ASP A 45 -2.49 13.03 -1.87
N GLU A 46 -2.87 14.11 -1.19
CA GLU A 46 -1.98 14.87 -0.32
C GLU A 46 -1.46 14.07 0.87
N GLN A 47 -2.17 13.03 1.28
CA GLN A 47 -1.73 12.14 2.36
C GLN A 47 -0.53 11.27 1.91
N ALA A 48 -0.39 11.01 0.61
CA ALA A 48 0.76 10.29 0.06
C ALA A 48 2.00 11.19 -0.07
N HIS A 49 1.85 12.51 -0.17
CA HIS A 49 2.94 13.39 -0.58
C HIS A 49 4.19 13.32 0.31
N GLY A 50 5.35 13.47 -0.34
CA GLY A 50 6.67 13.50 0.26
C GLY A 50 7.39 12.16 0.22
N THR A 51 8.50 12.10 0.93
CA THR A 51 9.36 10.92 1.04
C THR A 51 8.84 9.96 2.11
N TRP A 52 8.90 8.67 1.79
CA TRP A 52 8.57 7.57 2.68
C TRP A 52 9.66 6.50 2.61
N HIS A 53 9.95 5.88 3.74
CA HIS A 53 11.02 4.90 3.89
C HIS A 53 10.44 3.55 4.29
N LEU A 54 10.93 2.49 3.65
CA LEU A 54 10.48 1.13 3.93
C LEU A 54 10.88 0.70 5.35
N LEU A 55 9.90 0.30 6.16
CA LEU A 55 10.13 -0.04 7.57
C LEU A 55 10.51 -1.51 7.79
N HIS A 56 10.02 -2.43 6.94
CA HIS A 56 10.25 -3.87 7.12
C HIS A 56 11.60 -4.36 6.59
N PHE A 57 12.34 -3.57 5.81
CA PHE A 57 13.54 -4.05 5.10
C PHE A 57 14.73 -4.39 6.01
N LYS A 58 14.68 -4.01 7.30
CA LYS A 58 15.73 -4.36 8.27
C LYS A 58 15.95 -5.88 8.34
N THR A 59 14.93 -6.70 8.13
CA THR A 59 15.05 -8.18 8.13
C THR A 59 15.67 -8.75 6.85
N GLU A 60 15.68 -8.01 5.74
CA GLU A 60 16.22 -8.46 4.44
C GLU A 60 17.67 -8.01 4.17
N GLN A 61 18.31 -7.31 5.11
CA GLN A 61 19.70 -6.81 5.01
C GLN A 61 20.76 -7.89 4.70
N THR A 62 20.42 -9.18 4.73
CA THR A 62 21.33 -10.26 4.35
C THR A 62 21.66 -10.31 2.85
N LYS A 63 20.99 -9.52 1.98
CA LYS A 63 21.20 -9.54 0.52
C LYS A 63 21.45 -8.16 -0.13
N GLY A 64 22.45 -7.43 0.38
CA GLY A 64 23.41 -6.72 -0.48
C GLY A 64 22.96 -5.57 -1.38
N SER A 65 22.00 -4.73 -1.00
CA SER A 65 21.72 -3.46 -1.70
C SER A 65 21.80 -2.28 -0.73
N GLY A 66 22.81 -1.43 -0.88
CA GLY A 66 23.00 -0.21 -0.07
C GLY A 66 22.21 1.01 -0.55
N ASP A 67 21.21 0.82 -1.42
CA ASP A 67 20.36 1.91 -1.92
C ASP A 67 19.30 2.26 -0.86
N GLN A 68 19.03 3.55 -0.66
CA GLN A 68 18.00 4.00 0.27
C GLN A 68 16.63 3.52 -0.23
N HIS A 69 16.07 2.52 0.46
CA HIS A 69 14.74 1.94 0.20
C HIS A 69 13.64 2.94 0.57
N CYS A 70 13.49 3.94 -0.28
CA CYS A 70 12.53 5.00 -0.10
C CYS A 70 11.71 5.21 -1.37
N VAL A 71 10.52 5.73 -1.18
CA VAL A 71 9.56 6.08 -2.20
C VAL A 71 9.21 7.55 -2.02
N GLU A 72 9.23 8.32 -3.10
CA GLU A 72 8.79 9.72 -3.08
C GLU A 72 7.52 9.88 -3.90
N PHE A 73 6.50 10.52 -3.31
CA PHE A 73 5.28 10.88 -4.01
C PHE A 73 5.18 12.40 -4.17
N THR A 74 4.90 12.85 -5.38
CA THR A 74 4.64 14.25 -5.71
C THR A 74 3.34 14.39 -6.47
N ALA A 75 2.67 15.54 -6.33
CA ALA A 75 1.53 15.87 -7.17
C ALA A 75 1.94 15.98 -8.64
N MET A 76 1.05 15.57 -9.54
CA MET A 76 1.18 15.82 -10.97
C MET A 76 0.65 17.19 -11.36
N SER A 77 1.49 18.02 -11.98
CA SER A 77 1.01 19.29 -12.56
C SER A 77 0.30 19.08 -13.89
N ASP A 78 -0.58 20.01 -14.27
CA ASP A 78 -1.24 20.01 -15.59
C ASP A 78 -0.24 20.04 -16.75
N LYS A 79 0.87 20.75 -16.56
CA LYS A 79 1.93 20.83 -17.55
C LYS A 79 2.61 19.48 -17.72
N GLU A 80 3.03 18.84 -16.62
CA GLU A 80 3.66 17.52 -16.67
C GLU A 80 2.75 16.46 -17.28
N ARG A 81 1.45 16.49 -16.95
CA ARG A 81 0.46 15.60 -17.56
C ARG A 81 0.39 15.76 -19.07
N LYS A 82 0.24 17.00 -19.55
CA LYS A 82 0.16 17.29 -21.00
C LYS A 82 1.46 16.93 -21.71
N ASP A 83 2.60 17.24 -21.12
CA ASP A 83 3.92 16.90 -21.68
C ASP A 83 4.08 15.38 -21.78
N LEU A 84 3.62 14.63 -20.76
CA LEU A 84 3.63 13.18 -20.77
C LEU A 84 2.68 12.61 -21.83
N GLU A 85 1.43 13.07 -21.88
CA GLU A 85 0.43 12.67 -22.88
C GLU A 85 0.94 12.90 -24.30
N ASN A 86 1.51 14.08 -24.58
CA ASN A 86 2.08 14.39 -25.90
C ASN A 86 3.24 13.46 -26.26
N ARG A 87 4.04 13.06 -25.28
CA ARG A 87 5.22 12.22 -25.51
C ARG A 87 4.88 10.75 -25.70
N ILE A 88 3.95 10.22 -24.91
CA ILE A 88 3.71 8.78 -24.83
C ILE A 88 2.25 8.36 -25.08
N GLY A 89 1.34 9.29 -25.34
CA GLY A 89 -0.10 9.03 -25.43
C GLY A 89 -0.47 8.02 -26.52
N GLN A 90 0.24 8.03 -27.64
CA GLN A 90 0.06 7.05 -28.71
C GLN A 90 0.47 5.62 -28.32
N TYR A 91 1.27 5.46 -27.26
CA TYR A 91 1.74 4.16 -26.78
C TYR A 91 0.96 3.63 -25.57
N VAL A 92 0.06 4.42 -25.00
CA VAL A 92 -0.67 4.04 -23.78
C VAL A 92 -2.17 4.12 -24.02
N GLU A 93 -2.77 2.97 -24.28
CA GLU A 93 -4.20 2.87 -24.54
C GLU A 93 -5.05 2.97 -23.26
N ASN A 94 -6.22 3.60 -23.38
CA ASN A 94 -7.27 3.64 -22.35
C ASN A 94 -6.84 4.27 -21.01
N LEU A 95 -5.85 5.16 -21.02
CA LEU A 95 -5.46 5.93 -19.84
C LEU A 95 -6.27 7.23 -19.74
N LYS A 96 -6.84 7.50 -18.57
CA LYS A 96 -7.50 8.79 -18.28
C LYS A 96 -6.48 9.80 -17.75
N TRP A 97 -5.89 10.58 -18.66
CA TRP A 97 -4.79 11.51 -18.36
C TRP A 97 -5.14 12.56 -17.29
N ASP A 98 -6.38 13.02 -17.24
CA ASP A 98 -6.91 13.95 -16.23
C ASP A 98 -6.91 13.36 -14.81
N THR A 99 -6.93 12.03 -14.69
CA THR A 99 -6.88 11.30 -13.42
C THR A 99 -5.47 10.85 -13.03
N LEU A 100 -4.43 11.18 -13.80
CA LEU A 100 -3.05 11.08 -13.33
C LEU A 100 -2.81 12.16 -12.27
N THR A 101 -2.86 11.80 -10.99
CA THR A 101 -2.78 12.80 -9.90
C THR A 101 -1.47 12.74 -9.13
N LEU A 102 -0.81 11.58 -9.11
CA LEU A 102 0.44 11.37 -8.38
C LEU A 102 1.54 10.88 -9.32
N LYS A 103 2.76 11.31 -9.00
CA LYS A 103 4.01 10.74 -9.49
C LYS A 103 4.70 10.07 -8.32
N MET A 104 5.14 8.84 -8.51
CA MET A 104 5.91 8.06 -7.55
C MET A 104 7.28 7.77 -8.13
N GLN A 105 8.32 7.92 -7.31
CA GLN A 105 9.69 7.62 -7.71
C GLN A 105 10.36 6.63 -6.76
N ILE A 106 11.01 5.61 -7.33
CA ILE A 106 11.68 4.53 -6.58
C ILE A 106 13.05 4.18 -7.19
N PRO A 107 14.16 4.21 -6.42
CA PRO A 107 14.27 4.88 -5.12
C PRO A 107 14.03 6.39 -5.28
N CYS A 108 13.78 7.11 -4.18
CA CYS A 108 13.65 8.57 -4.23
C CYS A 108 14.88 9.22 -4.88
N LYS A 109 14.69 10.42 -5.44
CA LYS A 109 15.79 11.23 -5.96
C LYS A 109 16.70 11.69 -4.84
N THR A 110 17.72 10.90 -4.53
CA THR A 110 18.96 11.47 -4.01
C THR A 110 19.79 11.93 -5.21
N ALA A 111 20.54 13.03 -5.05
CA ALA A 111 21.21 13.73 -6.15
C ALA A 111 22.19 12.88 -6.99
N ASN A 112 22.42 11.61 -6.63
CA ASN A 112 23.44 10.72 -7.21
C ASN A 112 22.93 9.37 -7.74
N THR A 113 21.62 9.10 -7.80
CA THR A 113 21.14 7.82 -8.38
C THR A 113 20.54 8.03 -9.78
N THR A 114 21.12 7.38 -10.78
CA THR A 114 20.58 7.30 -12.15
C THR A 114 19.59 6.14 -12.32
N ARG A 115 19.33 5.40 -11.23
CA ARG A 115 18.51 4.18 -11.22
C ARG A 115 17.06 4.40 -10.81
N ALA A 116 16.71 5.62 -10.38
CA ALA A 116 15.36 5.98 -10.01
C ALA A 116 14.38 5.76 -11.17
N ARG A 117 13.29 5.06 -10.89
CA ARG A 117 12.18 4.81 -11.83
C ARG A 117 11.02 5.70 -11.47
N ASP A 118 10.45 6.34 -12.49
CA ASP A 118 9.23 7.12 -12.36
C ASP A 118 8.02 6.25 -12.69
N TYR A 119 7.02 6.30 -11.82
CA TYR A 119 5.70 5.73 -12.01
C TYR A 119 4.68 6.86 -11.91
N PHE A 120 3.76 6.93 -12.86
CA PHE A 120 2.63 7.85 -12.81
C PHE A 120 1.38 7.09 -12.36
N LEU A 121 0.59 7.65 -11.45
CA LEU A 121 -0.55 6.97 -10.86
C LEU A 121 -1.86 7.56 -11.36
N GLU A 122 -2.60 6.74 -12.10
CA GLU A 122 -3.99 6.96 -12.50
C GLU A 122 -4.89 6.64 -11.31
N ARG A 123 -5.58 7.65 -10.79
CA ARG A 123 -6.55 7.48 -9.71
C ARG A 123 -7.81 6.79 -10.24
N LEU A 124 -8.16 5.66 -9.64
CA LEU A 124 -9.35 4.88 -10.04
C LEU A 124 -10.57 5.16 -9.15
N GLY A 125 -10.35 5.75 -7.97
CA GLY A 125 -11.39 6.09 -7.01
C GLY A 125 -10.86 6.90 -5.83
N ASP A 126 -11.74 7.22 -4.89
CA ASP A 126 -11.41 7.98 -3.68
C ASP A 126 -10.94 7.09 -2.52
N ASP A 127 -10.77 5.80 -2.76
CA ASP A 127 -10.39 4.79 -1.78
C ASP A 127 -8.91 4.43 -1.83
N GLY A 128 -8.08 5.28 -2.43
CA GLY A 128 -6.64 5.01 -2.59
C GLY A 128 -6.34 3.94 -3.63
N SER A 129 -7.30 3.64 -4.51
CA SER A 129 -7.10 2.77 -5.67
C SER A 129 -6.41 3.51 -6.81
N TYR A 130 -5.25 3.00 -7.24
CA TYR A 130 -4.52 3.52 -8.39
C TYR A 130 -4.18 2.42 -9.40
N ARG A 131 -3.91 2.85 -10.63
CA ARG A 131 -3.17 2.08 -11.62
C ARG A 131 -1.87 2.81 -11.91
N THR A 132 -0.74 2.11 -11.78
CA THR A 132 0.57 2.67 -12.11
C THR A 132 0.76 2.68 -13.62
N LEU A 133 1.58 3.61 -14.09
CA LEU A 133 2.15 3.67 -15.42
C LEU A 133 3.67 3.79 -15.22
N GLN A 134 4.38 2.69 -15.46
CA GLN A 134 5.83 2.68 -15.35
C GLN A 134 6.45 3.33 -16.58
N MET A 135 7.39 4.24 -16.37
CA MET A 135 8.17 4.79 -17.47
C MET A 135 9.32 3.88 -17.86
N PRO A 136 9.47 3.55 -19.15
CA PRO A 136 10.69 2.98 -19.68
C PRO A 136 11.89 3.88 -19.40
N ALA A 137 13.09 3.31 -19.42
CA ALA A 137 14.33 4.08 -19.34
C ALA A 137 14.36 5.15 -20.44
N SER A 138 14.94 6.32 -20.16
CA SER A 138 15.01 7.42 -21.14
C SER A 138 15.76 7.07 -22.43
N THR A 139 16.61 6.04 -22.39
CA THR A 139 17.36 5.50 -23.52
C THR A 139 16.61 4.40 -24.29
N ALA A 140 15.47 3.92 -23.79
CA ALA A 140 14.69 2.89 -24.44
C ALA A 140 13.98 3.44 -25.68
N LYS A 141 13.95 2.64 -26.75
CA LYS A 141 13.07 2.91 -27.89
C LYS A 141 11.64 2.63 -27.43
N LEU A 142 10.74 3.60 -27.59
CA LEU A 142 9.36 3.44 -27.14
C LEU A 142 8.59 2.46 -28.04
N ASP A 143 8.08 1.40 -27.42
CA ASP A 143 7.12 0.46 -27.98
C ASP A 143 5.92 0.30 -27.04
N LEU A 144 4.78 -0.11 -27.56
CA LEU A 144 3.55 -0.40 -26.82
C LEU A 144 3.79 -1.41 -25.68
N ALA A 145 4.63 -2.43 -25.95
CA ALA A 145 4.91 -3.51 -25.01
C ALA A 145 5.69 -3.08 -23.76
N ASP A 146 6.36 -1.92 -23.80
CA ASP A 146 7.22 -1.44 -22.71
C ASP A 146 6.46 -0.69 -21.61
N PHE A 147 5.20 -0.32 -21.87
CA PHE A 147 4.37 0.42 -20.92
C PHE A 147 3.58 -0.52 -20.02
N HIS A 148 4.21 -0.90 -18.91
CA HIS A 148 3.58 -1.74 -17.90
C HIS A 148 2.70 -0.92 -16.95
N ARG A 149 1.56 -1.52 -16.59
CA ARG A 149 0.58 -0.95 -15.66
C ARG A 149 0.16 -1.97 -14.64
N TYR A 150 0.27 -1.62 -13.37
CA TYR A 150 -0.06 -2.50 -12.25
C TYR A 150 -1.09 -1.83 -11.33
N PRO A 151 -2.05 -2.59 -10.79
CA PRO A 151 -2.93 -2.04 -9.76
C PRO A 151 -2.14 -1.81 -8.48
N MET A 152 -2.40 -0.70 -7.81
CA MET A 152 -1.78 -0.33 -6.54
C MET A 152 -2.85 0.18 -5.60
N ARG A 153 -2.69 -0.09 -4.30
CA ARG A 153 -3.54 0.45 -3.24
C ARG A 153 -2.72 1.22 -2.23
N LEU A 154 -3.17 2.44 -1.90
CA LEU A 154 -2.57 3.28 -0.87
C LEU A 154 -3.55 3.43 0.29
N LYS A 155 -3.02 3.42 1.51
CA LYS A 155 -3.80 3.61 2.73
C LYS A 155 -2.94 4.22 3.82
N ILE A 156 -3.48 5.20 4.53
CA ILE A 156 -2.88 5.66 5.77
C ILE A 156 -3.23 4.70 6.89
N ILE A 157 -2.20 4.17 7.54
CA ILE A 157 -2.31 3.23 8.66
C ILE A 157 -1.97 3.99 9.94
N GLU A 158 -2.89 3.95 10.91
CA GLU A 158 -2.77 4.61 12.21
C GLU A 158 -2.46 6.12 12.17
N GLY A 159 -2.75 6.79 11.04
CA GLY A 159 -2.48 8.22 10.85
C GLY A 159 -1.00 8.59 10.69
N GLN A 160 -0.09 7.61 10.69
CA GLN A 160 1.36 7.86 10.74
C GLN A 160 2.15 7.14 9.63
N TYR A 161 1.63 6.01 9.15
CA TYR A 161 2.30 5.17 8.17
C TYR A 161 1.54 5.17 6.85
N LEU A 162 2.27 4.99 5.77
CA LEU A 162 1.70 4.72 4.45
C LEU A 162 1.84 3.23 4.16
N GLY A 163 0.70 2.55 4.09
CA GLY A 163 0.61 1.22 3.50
C GLY A 163 0.50 1.33 1.99
N MET A 164 1.40 0.66 1.27
CA MET A 164 1.42 0.59 -0.19
C MET A 164 1.35 -0.87 -0.61
N MET A 165 0.22 -1.29 -1.18
CA MET A 165 0.06 -2.64 -1.71
C MET A 165 0.34 -2.64 -3.21
N ASP A 166 1.32 -3.43 -3.65
CA ASP A 166 1.48 -3.78 -5.05
C ASP A 166 0.62 -5.01 -5.34
N CYS A 167 -0.41 -4.84 -6.16
CA CYS A 167 -1.33 -5.93 -6.46
C CYS A 167 -0.77 -6.96 -7.44
N HIS A 168 0.34 -6.66 -8.13
CA HIS A 168 1.03 -7.63 -8.98
C HIS A 168 1.74 -8.67 -8.12
N GLU A 169 2.55 -8.18 -7.19
CA GLU A 169 3.37 -9.01 -6.30
C GLU A 169 2.60 -9.46 -5.04
N LYS A 170 1.41 -8.91 -4.82
CA LYS A 170 0.49 -9.23 -3.71
C LYS A 170 1.07 -8.99 -2.32
N PHE A 171 2.07 -8.12 -2.21
CA PHE A 171 2.61 -7.72 -0.92
C PHE A 171 2.16 -6.32 -0.51
N VAL A 172 2.27 -6.04 0.79
CA VAL A 172 2.11 -4.70 1.36
C VAL A 172 3.44 -4.20 1.89
N PHE A 173 3.89 -3.06 1.37
CA PHE A 173 4.96 -2.29 1.97
C PHE A 173 4.40 -1.36 3.04
N LEU A 174 4.98 -1.42 4.24
CA LEU A 174 4.71 -0.44 5.29
C LEU A 174 5.82 0.61 5.31
N LEU A 175 5.45 1.87 5.07
CA LEU A 175 6.37 2.97 4.89
C LEU A 175 6.20 4.04 5.98
N GLY A 176 7.31 4.58 6.47
CA GLY A 176 7.35 5.64 7.48
C GLY A 176 8.00 6.93 6.96
N LYS A 177 7.75 8.06 7.64
CA LYS A 177 8.33 9.37 7.26
C LYS A 177 9.82 9.50 7.58
N GLN A 178 10.32 8.71 8.52
CA GLN A 178 11.74 8.65 8.85
C GLN A 178 12.31 7.29 8.44
N PRO A 179 13.59 7.23 8.05
CA PRO A 179 14.30 5.95 7.98
C PRO A 179 14.21 5.20 9.32
N SER A 180 14.33 3.88 9.29
CA SER A 180 14.44 3.09 10.52
C SER A 180 15.74 3.45 11.25
N ASP A 181 15.67 3.92 12.50
CA ASP A 181 16.79 4.39 13.33
C ASP A 181 17.76 3.28 13.83
N ASP A 182 17.82 2.14 13.16
CA ASP A 182 18.60 0.93 13.53
C ASP A 182 18.32 0.33 14.93
N LYS A 183 17.55 0.99 15.80
CA LYS A 183 17.25 0.58 17.19
C LYS A 183 16.24 -0.57 17.36
N GLY A 184 15.83 -1.20 16.27
CA GLY A 184 14.83 -2.27 16.29
C GLY A 184 13.43 -1.74 16.01
N ILE A 185 12.60 -2.60 15.41
CA ILE A 185 11.18 -2.35 15.18
C ILE A 185 10.50 -2.59 16.53
N ASP A 186 9.66 -1.65 16.99
CA ASP A 186 8.89 -1.88 18.22
C ASP A 186 7.83 -2.97 18.01
N GLU A 187 7.35 -3.57 19.10
CA GLU A 187 6.40 -4.69 19.06
C GLU A 187 5.08 -4.34 18.33
N ARG A 188 4.67 -3.07 18.38
CA ARG A 188 3.45 -2.60 17.69
C ARG A 188 3.65 -2.60 16.18
N LEU A 189 4.75 -2.04 15.71
CA LEU A 189 5.12 -2.01 14.30
C LEU A 189 5.37 -3.41 13.76
N GLN A 190 5.98 -4.29 14.56
CA GLN A 190 6.16 -5.70 14.22
C GLN A 190 4.81 -6.40 13.99
N LYS A 191 3.87 -6.27 14.92
CA LYS A 191 2.51 -6.84 14.78
C LYS A 191 1.77 -6.28 13.57
N MET A 192 1.96 -5.01 13.24
CA MET A 192 1.40 -4.43 12.02
C MET A 192 2.00 -5.08 10.78
N ILE A 193 3.33 -5.20 10.70
CA ILE A 193 3.99 -5.85 9.57
C ILE A 193 3.47 -7.28 9.38
N GLU A 194 3.41 -8.07 10.45
CA GLU A 194 2.88 -9.45 10.43
C GLU A 194 1.42 -9.52 9.98
N ALA A 195 0.57 -8.56 10.37
CA ALA A 195 -0.83 -8.51 9.95
C ALA A 195 -1.00 -8.25 8.44
N TYR A 196 -0.03 -7.60 7.80
CA TYR A 196 -0.04 -7.29 6.37
C TYR A 196 0.84 -8.23 5.53
N TRP A 197 1.68 -9.05 6.17
CA TRP A 197 2.61 -9.99 5.56
C TRP A 197 2.60 -11.33 6.30
N PRO A 198 1.64 -12.23 6.02
CA PRO A 198 1.71 -13.59 6.55
C PRO A 198 2.95 -14.30 5.99
N GLU A 199 3.59 -15.15 6.79
CA GLU A 199 4.83 -15.87 6.45
C GLU A 199 4.69 -16.93 5.33
N GLU A 200 3.54 -17.02 4.64
CA GLU A 200 3.24 -18.05 3.64
C GLU A 200 3.45 -17.58 2.18
#